data_AF-A0AAV8ZRJ2-F1
#
_entry.id   AF-A0AAV8ZRJ2-F1
#
_cell.length_a   1.000
_cell.length_b   1.000
_cell.length_c   1.000
_cell.angle_alpha   90.00
_cell.angle_beta   90.00
_cell.angle_gamma   90.00
#
_symmetry.space_group_name_H-M   'P 1'
#
loop_
_entity.id
_entity.type
_entity.pdbx_description
1 polymer ?
#
loop_
_entity_poly.entity_id
_entity_poly.type
_entity_poly.pdbx_seq_one_letter_code
_entity_poly.pdbx_strand_id
1 'polypeptide(L)'
;MLNTKKWSYGTFNSFRSALSLILPGEIGKDIYIRRFLKSISKTRPSKPNYDVTWEPQIVLNHIEEKFPHDELPLRELGKKLTTLLTLITGHRLQTLSLIKVENIYFEPDGVQILIIDNIKTSRPKSEHPCDPLL
;
A
#
# COMPACT_ATOMS: atom_id res chain seq x y z
N MET A 1 -16.43 29.29 5.70
CA MET A 1 -16.37 28.01 4.94
C MET A 1 -15.22 27.06 5.34
N LEU A 2 -14.04 27.52 5.81
CA LEU A 2 -12.94 26.62 6.22
C LEU A 2 -13.06 26.03 7.64
N ASN A 3 -13.99 26.52 8.45
CA ASN A 3 -14.11 26.18 9.88
C ASN A 3 -14.73 24.78 10.14
N THR A 4 -15.38 24.19 9.14
CA THR A 4 -15.92 22.83 9.22
C THR A 4 -14.86 21.83 8.75
N LYS A 5 -14.29 21.05 9.67
CA LYS A 5 -13.29 19.99 9.40
C LYS A 5 -13.84 18.75 8.65
N LYS A 6 -14.87 18.91 7.82
CA LYS A 6 -15.52 17.78 7.13
C LYS A 6 -14.64 17.09 6.08
N TRP A 7 -13.73 17.82 5.43
CA TRP A 7 -12.96 17.32 4.28
C TRP A 7 -11.46 17.46 4.50
N SER A 8 -10.68 16.42 4.15
CA SER A 8 -9.23 16.42 4.29
C SER A 8 -8.55 17.16 3.13
N TYR A 9 -7.25 17.47 3.29
CA TYR A 9 -6.44 18.05 2.21
C TYR A 9 -6.51 17.20 0.92
N GLY A 10 -6.54 15.87 1.06
CA GLY A 10 -6.62 14.94 -0.06
C GLY A 10 -7.81 15.22 -0.98
N THR A 11 -8.99 15.50 -0.41
CA THR A 11 -10.19 15.83 -1.19
C THR A 11 -10.00 17.10 -2.03
N PHE A 12 -9.48 18.17 -1.44
CA PHE A 12 -9.24 19.42 -2.18
C PHE A 12 -8.18 19.25 -3.26
N ASN A 13 -7.14 18.47 -2.98
CA ASN A 13 -6.13 18.16 -3.98
C ASN A 13 -6.73 17.35 -5.15
N SER A 14 -7.63 16.41 -4.88
CA SER A 14 -8.37 15.68 -5.93
C SER A 14 -9.24 16.60 -6.78
N PHE A 15 -9.96 17.55 -6.18
CA PHE A 15 -10.72 18.56 -6.93
C PHE A 15 -9.82 19.45 -7.79
N ARG A 16 -8.66 19.89 -7.27
CA ARG A 16 -7.70 20.64 -8.08
C ARG A 16 -7.24 19.81 -9.29
N SER A 17 -6.89 18.54 -9.08
CA SER A 17 -6.45 17.65 -10.16
C SER A 17 -7.55 17.44 -11.20
N ALA A 18 -8.81 17.27 -10.78
CA ALA A 18 -9.95 17.16 -11.69
C ALA A 18 -10.16 18.44 -12.51
N LEU A 19 -10.09 19.62 -11.88
CA LEU A 19 -10.17 20.90 -12.59
C LEU A 19 -9.03 21.06 -13.59
N SER A 20 -7.80 20.69 -13.21
CA SER A 20 -6.63 20.74 -14.08
C SER A 20 -6.73 19.81 -15.29
N LEU A 21 -7.61 18.80 -15.26
CA LEU A 21 -7.86 17.89 -16.37
C LEU A 21 -8.93 18.43 -17.34
N ILE A 22 -9.95 19.11 -16.81
CA ILE A 22 -11.12 19.57 -17.58
C ILE A 22 -10.89 20.95 -18.20
N LEU A 23 -10.24 21.85 -17.46
CA LEU A 23 -10.09 23.24 -17.86
C LEU A 23 -8.78 23.47 -18.62
N PRO A 24 -8.80 24.32 -19.67
CA PRO A 24 -7.58 24.73 -20.33
C PRO A 24 -6.72 25.60 -19.41
N GLY A 25 -5.42 25.33 -19.36
CA GLY A 25 -4.44 26.09 -18.59
C GLY A 25 -3.89 25.37 -17.35
N GLU A 26 -2.78 25.88 -16.83
CA GLU A 26 -2.05 25.24 -15.74
C GLU A 26 -2.55 25.73 -14.37
N ILE A 27 -3.77 25.33 -14.01
CA ILE A 27 -4.41 25.61 -12.72
C ILE A 27 -3.51 25.25 -11.54
N GLY A 28 -2.70 24.20 -11.69
CA GLY A 28 -1.74 23.79 -10.67
C GLY A 28 -0.60 24.78 -10.41
N LYS A 29 -0.30 25.68 -11.36
CA LYS A 29 0.76 26.69 -11.24
C LYS A 29 0.25 28.05 -10.76
N ASP A 30 -1.07 28.27 -10.72
CA ASP A 30 -1.66 29.49 -10.20
C ASP A 30 -1.26 29.72 -8.72
N ILE A 31 -0.76 30.93 -8.43
CA ILE A 31 -0.23 31.29 -7.13
C ILE A 31 -1.30 31.30 -6.03
N TYR A 32 -2.53 31.69 -6.34
CA TYR A 32 -3.63 31.76 -5.40
C TYR A 32 -4.12 30.36 -5.05
N ILE A 33 -4.24 29.48 -6.04
CA ILE A 33 -4.64 28.08 -5.83
C ILE A 33 -3.60 27.34 -4.99
N ARG A 34 -2.30 27.54 -5.30
CA ARG A 34 -1.21 26.95 -4.53
C ARG A 34 -1.18 27.46 -3.09
N ARG A 35 -1.34 28.77 -2.87
CA ARG A 35 -1.41 29.37 -1.52
C ARG A 35 -2.62 28.86 -0.74
N PHE A 36 -3.78 28.76 -1.38
CA PHE A 36 -5.00 28.24 -0.77
C PHE A 36 -4.83 26.79 -0.31
N LEU A 37 -4.35 25.90 -1.18
CA LEU A 37 -4.10 24.50 -0.81
C LEU A 37 -3.01 24.35 0.25
N LYS A 38 -1.96 25.18 0.21
CA LYS A 38 -0.94 25.22 1.26
C LYS A 38 -1.53 25.64 2.60
N SER A 39 -2.46 26.61 2.61
CA SER A 39 -3.19 26.99 3.81
C SER A 39 -4.04 25.83 4.33
N ILE A 40 -4.77 25.13 3.46
CA ILE A 40 -5.57 23.95 3.85
C ILE A 40 -4.68 22.86 4.47
N SER A 41 -3.54 22.56 3.86
CA SER A 41 -2.59 21.56 4.38
C SER A 41 -2.09 21.92 5.79
N LYS A 42 -1.81 23.20 6.05
CA LYS A 42 -1.42 23.67 7.39
C LYS A 42 -2.56 23.64 8.39
N THR A 43 -3.77 24.04 7.99
CA THR A 43 -4.96 24.04 8.86
C THR A 43 -5.46 22.62 9.14
N ARG A 44 -5.18 21.67 8.24
CA ARG A 44 -5.65 20.28 8.29
C ARG A 44 -4.48 19.34 7.99
N PRO A 45 -3.52 19.19 8.92
CA PRO A 45 -2.41 18.28 8.75
C PRO A 45 -2.92 16.85 8.55
N SER A 46 -2.22 16.07 7.73
CA SER A 46 -2.48 14.63 7.60
C SER A 46 -2.21 13.99 8.95
N LYS A 47 -3.24 13.42 9.57
CA LYS A 47 -3.07 12.58 10.74
C LYS A 47 -2.85 11.14 10.28
N PRO A 48 -1.96 10.38 10.93
CA PRO A 48 -1.94 8.94 10.72
C PRO A 48 -3.33 8.38 11.06
N ASN A 49 -3.76 7.35 10.33
CA ASN A 49 -5.03 6.68 10.62
C ASN A 49 -4.99 5.89 11.95
N TYR A 50 -3.78 5.63 12.45
CA TYR A 50 -3.54 4.85 13.65
C TYR A 50 -2.68 5.68 14.60
N ASP A 51 -3.18 5.88 15.82
CA ASP A 51 -2.43 6.52 16.89
C ASP A 51 -1.47 5.54 17.58
N VAL A 52 -1.66 4.22 17.37
CA VAL A 52 -0.90 3.14 17.99
C VAL A 52 -0.57 2.08 16.93
N THR A 53 0.63 1.50 17.00
CA THR A 53 1.01 0.33 16.20
C THR A 53 0.41 -0.93 16.83
N TRP A 54 -0.18 -1.79 16.00
CA TRP A 54 -0.73 -3.07 16.47
C TRP A 54 0.39 -4.05 16.87
N GLU A 55 0.08 -5.01 17.75
CA GLU A 55 1.03 -6.02 18.23
C GLU A 55 1.02 -7.28 17.33
N PRO A 56 2.14 -7.60 16.63
CA PRO A 56 2.21 -8.75 15.72
C PRO A 56 2.02 -10.11 16.38
N GLN A 57 2.40 -10.23 17.66
CA GLN A 57 2.36 -11.47 18.42
C GLN A 57 0.94 -12.06 18.50
N ILE A 58 -0.09 -11.22 18.59
CA ILE A 58 -1.48 -11.66 18.63
C ILE A 58 -1.84 -12.48 17.38
N VAL A 59 -1.37 -12.04 16.21
CA VAL A 59 -1.62 -12.74 14.94
C VAL A 59 -0.77 -14.00 14.82
N LEU A 60 0.49 -13.96 15.28
CA LEU A 60 1.37 -15.13 15.29
C LEU A 60 0.83 -16.25 16.19
N ASN A 61 0.41 -15.91 17.41
CA ASN A 61 -0.19 -16.86 18.35
C ASN A 61 -1.45 -17.51 17.76
N HIS A 62 -2.33 -16.73 17.12
CA HIS A 62 -3.52 -17.27 16.46
C HIS A 62 -3.18 -18.22 15.29
N ILE A 63 -2.06 -17.97 14.60
CA ILE A 63 -1.60 -18.82 13.50
C ILE A 63 -0.98 -20.13 14.03
N GLU A 64 -0.32 -20.09 15.19
CA GLU A 64 0.25 -21.25 15.88
C GLU A 64 -0.84 -22.19 16.41
N GLU A 65 -1.94 -21.66 16.94
CA GLU A 65 -3.09 -22.45 17.43
C GLU A 65 -3.72 -23.36 16.36
N LYS A 66 -3.52 -23.05 15.07
CA LYS A 66 -4.06 -23.82 13.93
C LYS A 66 -3.18 -25.02 13.53
N PHE A 67 -2.60 -25.72 14.49
CA PHE A 67 -1.86 -26.97 14.27
C PHE A 67 -2.77 -28.18 14.57
N PRO A 68 -2.72 -29.30 13.83
CA PRO A 68 -1.81 -29.65 12.72
C PRO A 68 -2.23 -29.09 11.35
N HIS A 69 -1.26 -28.88 10.47
CA HIS A 69 -1.47 -28.28 9.15
C HIS A 69 -2.19 -29.21 8.16
N ASP A 70 -2.00 -30.52 8.32
CA ASP A 70 -2.52 -31.53 7.38
C ASP A 70 -4.05 -31.67 7.45
N GLU A 71 -4.66 -31.22 8.54
CA GLU A 71 -6.11 -31.23 8.74
C GLU A 71 -6.79 -29.93 8.26
N LEU A 72 -6.00 -28.92 7.88
CA LEU A 72 -6.54 -27.63 7.45
C LEU A 72 -6.98 -27.66 5.99
N PRO A 73 -8.16 -27.12 5.66
CA PRO A 73 -8.56 -26.95 4.27
C PRO A 73 -7.61 -25.96 3.57
N LEU A 74 -7.38 -26.17 2.27
CA LEU A 74 -6.50 -25.33 1.43
C LEU A 74 -6.78 -23.82 1.57
N ARG A 75 -8.06 -23.46 1.76
CA ARG A 75 -8.48 -22.07 2.00
C ARG A 75 -7.87 -21.46 3.26
N GLU A 76 -7.82 -22.20 4.36
CA GLU A 76 -7.24 -21.71 5.62
C GLU A 76 -5.71 -21.67 5.53
N LEU A 77 -5.10 -22.65 4.86
CA LEU A 77 -3.66 -22.64 4.58
C LEU A 77 -3.25 -21.44 3.73
N GLY A 78 -4.03 -21.12 2.69
CA GLY A 78 -3.80 -19.95 1.84
C GLY A 78 -3.93 -18.64 2.61
N LYS A 79 -4.89 -18.52 3.54
CA LYS A 79 -5.00 -17.36 4.43
C LYS A 79 -3.76 -17.25 5.32
N LYS A 80 -3.36 -18.34 5.98
CA LYS A 80 -2.19 -18.40 6.86
C LYS A 80 -0.92 -17.96 6.12
N LEU A 81 -0.66 -18.53 4.95
CA LEU A 81 0.48 -18.18 4.11
C LEU A 81 0.44 -16.70 3.67
N THR A 82 -0.71 -16.22 3.20
CA THR A 82 -0.85 -14.82 2.77
C THR A 82 -0.63 -13.84 3.94
N THR A 83 -1.16 -14.15 5.12
CA THR A 83 -0.97 -13.33 6.32
C THR A 83 0.50 -13.28 6.75
N LEU A 84 1.19 -14.42 6.78
CA LEU A 84 2.61 -14.47 7.10
C LEU A 84 3.45 -13.70 6.07
N LEU A 85 3.17 -13.90 4.78
CA LEU A 85 3.88 -13.21 3.70
C LEU A 85 3.67 -11.69 3.77
N THR A 86 2.44 -11.25 4.09
CA THR A 86 2.13 -9.82 4.31
C THR A 86 2.91 -9.27 5.51
N LEU A 87 3.02 -10.05 6.59
CA LEU A 87 3.68 -9.62 7.82
C LEU A 87 5.20 -9.49 7.64
N ILE A 88 5.83 -10.42 6.92
CA ILE A 88 7.27 -10.43 6.68
C ILE A 88 7.67 -9.35 5.68
N THR A 89 6.94 -9.24 4.56
CA THR A 89 7.34 -8.34 3.46
C THR A 89 6.80 -6.93 3.60
N GLY A 90 5.73 -6.70 4.35
CA GLY A 90 5.04 -5.42 4.44
C GLY A 90 4.43 -4.94 3.10
N HIS A 91 4.30 -5.83 2.12
CA HIS A 91 3.77 -5.50 0.80
C HIS A 91 2.25 -5.23 0.82
N ARG A 92 1.78 -4.53 -0.23
CA ARG A 92 0.34 -4.35 -0.46
C ARG A 92 -0.28 -5.64 -0.97
N LEU A 93 -1.55 -5.88 -0.63
CA LEU A 93 -2.31 -7.03 -1.14
C LEU A 93 -2.32 -7.12 -2.68
N GLN A 94 -2.33 -5.99 -3.38
CA GLN A 94 -2.21 -5.97 -4.84
C GLN A 94 -0.91 -6.64 -5.31
N THR A 95 0.20 -6.36 -4.65
CA THR A 95 1.50 -6.96 -4.97
C THR A 95 1.49 -8.46 -4.72
N LEU A 96 0.93 -8.89 -3.59
CA LEU A 96 0.82 -10.31 -3.26
C LEU A 96 -0.08 -11.08 -4.24
N SER A 97 -1.12 -10.44 -4.76
CA SER A 97 -2.00 -11.07 -5.75
C SER A 97 -1.35 -11.32 -7.12
N LEU A 98 -0.21 -10.70 -7.39
CA LEU A 98 0.56 -10.86 -8.63
C LEU A 98 1.67 -11.90 -8.53
N ILE A 99 1.79 -12.57 -7.38
CA ILE A 99 2.77 -13.64 -7.20
C ILE A 99 2.38 -14.82 -8.09
N LYS A 100 3.33 -15.25 -8.92
CA LYS A 100 3.19 -16.44 -9.76
C LYS A 100 4.17 -17.50 -9.30
N VAL A 101 3.73 -18.75 -9.26
CA VAL A 101 4.54 -19.88 -8.78
C VAL A 101 5.81 -20.06 -9.61
N GLU A 102 5.74 -19.77 -10.93
CA GLU A 102 6.89 -19.82 -11.86
C GLU A 102 8.01 -18.82 -11.54
N ASN A 103 7.71 -17.77 -10.74
CA ASN A 103 8.62 -16.71 -10.37
C ASN A 103 9.11 -16.82 -8.91
N ILE A 104 8.97 -18.00 -8.31
CA ILE A 104 9.44 -18.31 -6.96
C ILE A 104 10.71 -19.16 -7.08
N TYR A 105 11.81 -18.64 -6.54
CA TYR A 105 13.11 -19.29 -6.55
C TYR A 105 13.52 -19.62 -5.11
N PHE A 106 13.82 -20.90 -4.88
CA PHE A 106 14.32 -21.38 -3.60
C PHE A 106 15.84 -21.42 -3.67
N GLU A 107 16.48 -20.56 -2.89
CA GLU A 107 17.93 -20.48 -2.75
C GLU A 107 18.35 -21.08 -1.39
N PRO A 108 19.63 -21.44 -1.20
CA PRO A 108 20.10 -22.02 0.06
C PRO A 108 19.87 -21.12 1.27
N ASP A 109 19.91 -19.80 1.06
CA ASP A 109 19.81 -18.77 2.10
C ASP A 109 18.38 -18.20 2.23
N GLY A 110 17.45 -18.53 1.33
CA GLY A 110 16.20 -17.79 1.24
C GLY A 110 15.22 -18.22 0.15
N VAL A 111 14.11 -17.46 0.06
CA VAL A 111 13.08 -17.65 -0.97
C VAL A 111 12.84 -16.33 -1.68
N GLN A 112 13.29 -16.24 -2.92
CA GLN A 112 13.12 -15.06 -3.75
C GLN A 112 11.82 -15.16 -4.56
N ILE A 113 10.98 -14.12 -4.47
CA ILE A 113 9.72 -14.04 -5.23
C ILE A 113 9.78 -12.82 -6.15
N LEU A 114 9.84 -13.06 -7.46
CA LEU A 114 9.88 -11.99 -8.46
C LEU A 114 8.47 -11.53 -8.87
N ILE A 115 8.22 -10.23 -8.80
CA ILE A 115 6.97 -9.60 -9.27
C ILE A 115 7.26 -8.86 -10.58
N ILE A 116 6.98 -9.52 -11.70
CA ILE A 116 7.22 -9.01 -13.05
C ILE A 116 6.09 -8.08 -13.51
N ASP A 117 4.86 -8.33 -13.04
CA ASP A 117 3.69 -7.57 -13.47
C ASP A 117 3.71 -6.12 -12.94
N ASN A 118 3.09 -5.22 -13.70
CA ASN A 118 3.02 -3.79 -13.34
C ASN A 118 2.10 -3.56 -12.14
N ILE A 119 2.67 -3.05 -11.05
CA ILE A 119 1.93 -2.55 -9.89
C ILE A 119 1.64 -1.05 -10.01
N LYS A 120 0.72 -0.52 -9.21
CA LYS A 120 0.38 0.92 -9.21
C LYS A 120 1.60 1.86 -9.08
N THR A 121 2.68 1.39 -8.44
CA THR A 121 3.93 2.15 -8.26
C THR A 121 5.02 1.85 -9.29
N SER A 122 4.75 1.01 -10.29
CA SER A 122 5.69 0.76 -11.40
C SER A 122 5.90 2.05 -12.18
N ARG A 123 7.16 2.43 -12.41
CA ARG A 123 7.47 3.60 -13.23
C ARG A 123 7.73 3.14 -14.66
N PRO A 124 7.26 3.89 -15.68
CA PRO A 124 7.69 3.65 -17.05
C PRO A 124 9.22 3.73 -17.13
N LYS A 125 9.88 2.68 -17.63
CA LYS A 125 11.34 2.54 -17.75
C LYS A 125 12.15 2.37 -16.45
N SER A 126 11.54 2.10 -15.28
CA SER A 126 12.35 1.61 -14.16
C SER A 126 12.59 0.11 -14.34
N GLU A 127 13.85 -0.32 -14.33
CA GLU A 127 14.17 -1.71 -14.03
C GLU A 127 13.46 -2.07 -12.73
N HIS A 128 12.70 -3.16 -12.76
CA HIS A 128 12.01 -3.64 -11.57
C HIS A 128 13.08 -3.83 -10.49
N PRO A 129 12.89 -3.28 -9.27
CA PRO A 129 13.74 -3.72 -8.19
C PRO A 129 13.48 -5.22 -8.07
N CYS A 130 14.47 -6.01 -8.48
CA CYS A 130 14.70 -7.30 -7.88
C CYS A 130 14.89 -6.99 -6.40
N ASP A 131 13.80 -6.89 -5.64
CA ASP A 131 13.89 -6.93 -4.20
C ASP A 131 14.32 -8.37 -3.90
N PRO A 132 15.56 -8.61 -3.46
CA PRO A 132 15.93 -9.92 -2.99
C PRO A 132 15.09 -10.14 -1.73
N LEU A 133 14.05 -10.95 -1.85
CA LEU A 133 13.39 -11.48 -0.67
C LEU A 133 14.28 -12.61 -0.17
N LEU A 134 15.00 -12.32 0.90
CA LEU A 134 16.00 -13.14 1.60
C LEU A 134 17.27 -13.41 0.77
#